data_AF-A0A6A5NE47-F1
#
_entry.id   AF-A0A6A5NE47-F1
#
_cell.length_a   1.000
_cell.length_b   1.000
_cell.length_c   1.000
_cell.angle_alpha   90.00
_cell.angle_beta   90.00
_cell.angle_gamma   90.00
#
_symmetry.space_group_name_H-M   'P 1'
#
loop_
_entity.id
_entity.type
_entity.pdbx_description
1 polymer ?
#
loop_
_entity_poly.entity_id
_entity_poly.type
_entity_poly.pdbx_seq_one_letter_code
_entity_poly.pdbx_strand_id
1 'polypeptide(L)'
;MTYGVTLFRTPDQMLSQNELAYQHIHQQQEQLLQKQLQTCRANQYQEIEKDTDFKNYDLPLARIKKIMKADEDVRMISAEAPVIFSRAYEMFILELTLSSWNHTEENKRITLGKNDIAAGCSYQ
;
A
#
# COMPACT_ATOMS: atom_id res chain seq x y z
N MET A 1 -37.74 -44.41 9.30
CA MET A 1 -38.43 -43.10 9.34
C MET A 1 -37.69 -42.21 10.33
N THR A 2 -36.56 -41.62 9.94
CA THR A 2 -35.83 -40.67 10.78
C THR A 2 -36.09 -39.28 10.22
N TYR A 3 -37.00 -38.57 10.89
CA TYR A 3 -37.35 -37.20 10.57
C TYR A 3 -36.14 -36.31 10.82
N GLY A 4 -35.72 -35.59 9.78
CA GLY A 4 -34.64 -34.61 9.86
C GLY A 4 -34.98 -33.54 10.88
N VAL A 5 -34.16 -33.43 11.92
CA VAL A 5 -34.21 -32.32 12.86
C VAL A 5 -33.63 -31.13 12.13
N THR A 6 -34.49 -30.23 11.65
CA THR A 6 -34.05 -28.91 11.19
C THR A 6 -33.50 -28.19 12.41
N LEU A 7 -32.16 -28.12 12.53
CA LEU A 7 -31.45 -27.31 13.52
C LEU A 7 -31.86 -25.85 13.32
N PHE A 8 -32.86 -25.39 14.07
CA PHE A 8 -33.15 -23.97 14.20
C PHE A 8 -31.96 -23.33 14.92
N ARG A 9 -31.13 -22.64 14.15
CA ARG A 9 -29.96 -21.91 14.65
C ARG A 9 -30.47 -20.75 15.51
N THR A 10 -29.99 -20.64 16.75
CA THR A 10 -30.41 -19.55 17.63
C THR A 10 -29.87 -18.20 17.11
N PRO A 11 -30.55 -17.07 17.38
CA PRO A 11 -30.07 -15.75 16.96
C PRO A 11 -28.62 -15.47 17.42
N ASP A 12 -28.26 -15.90 18.63
CA ASP A 12 -26.90 -15.77 19.16
C ASP A 12 -25.87 -16.58 18.36
N GLN A 13 -26.21 -17.79 17.93
CA GLN A 13 -25.35 -18.60 17.07
C GLN A 13 -25.18 -17.99 15.68
N MET A 14 -26.22 -17.34 15.15
CA MET A 14 -26.18 -16.65 13.85
C MET A 14 -25.32 -15.39 13.91
N LEU A 15 -25.42 -14.59 14.98
CA LEU A 15 -24.57 -13.42 15.22
C LEU A 15 -23.09 -13.80 15.32
N SER A 16 -22.77 -14.81 16.14
CA SER A 16 -21.39 -15.30 16.29
C SER A 16 -20.82 -15.82 14.96
N GLN A 17 -21.61 -16.51 14.14
CA GLN A 17 -21.15 -16.94 12.81
C GLN A 17 -20.90 -15.77 11.87
N ASN A 18 -21.73 -14.72 11.94
CA ASN A 18 -21.58 -13.55 11.09
C ASN A 18 -20.31 -12.76 11.47
N GLU A 19 -20.04 -12.59 12.76
CA GLU A 19 -18.82 -11.95 13.26
C GLU A 19 -17.54 -12.69 12.80
N LEU A 20 -17.52 -14.02 12.91
CA LEU A 20 -16.41 -14.83 12.42
C LEU A 20 -16.23 -14.70 10.90
N ALA A 21 -17.32 -14.65 10.14
CA ALA A 21 -17.27 -14.45 8.70
C ALA A 21 -16.65 -13.08 8.33
N TYR A 22 -17.03 -12.01 9.02
CA TYR A 22 -16.44 -10.68 8.83
C TYR A 22 -14.94 -10.65 9.13
N GLN A 23 -14.52 -11.29 10.22
CA GLN A 23 -13.10 -11.39 10.58
C GLN A 23 -12.29 -12.13 9.50
N HIS A 24 -12.82 -13.24 8.98
CA HIS A 24 -12.15 -13.99 7.92
C HIS A 24 -12.04 -13.21 6.61
N ILE A 25 -13.10 -12.49 6.20
CA ILE A 25 -13.09 -11.66 4.99
C ILE A 25 -12.03 -10.55 5.11
N HIS A 26 -11.98 -9.87 6.26
CA HIS A 26 -11.01 -8.81 6.50
C HIS A 26 -9.58 -9.33 6.45
N GLN A 27 -9.30 -10.44 7.13
CA GLN A 27 -7.97 -11.07 7.10
C GLN A 27 -7.56 -11.50 5.68
N GLN A 28 -8.51 -12.00 4.89
CA GLN A 28 -8.24 -12.39 3.49
C GLN A 28 -7.91 -11.17 2.62
N GLN A 29 -8.59 -10.04 2.81
CA GLN A 29 -8.30 -8.79 2.12
C GLN A 29 -6.89 -8.28 2.42
N GLU A 30 -6.49 -8.27 3.70
CA GLU A 30 -5.14 -7.87 4.10
C GLU A 30 -4.06 -8.75 3.45
N GLN A 31 -4.29 -10.07 3.39
CA GLN A 31 -3.37 -11.00 2.71
C GLN A 31 -3.28 -10.73 1.21
N LEU A 32 -4.39 -10.39 0.55
CA LEU A 32 -4.42 -10.04 -0.86
C LEU A 32 -3.62 -8.76 -1.12
N LEU A 33 -3.80 -7.73 -0.30
CA LEU A 33 -3.06 -6.48 -0.38
C LEU A 33 -1.55 -6.74 -0.21
N GLN A 34 -1.15 -7.53 0.79
CA GLN A 34 0.25 -7.90 1.00
C GLN A 34 0.86 -8.58 -0.22
N LYS A 35 0.12 -9.47 -0.88
CA LYS A 35 0.57 -10.12 -2.11
C LYS A 35 0.71 -9.14 -3.28
N GLN A 36 -0.21 -8.18 -3.42
CA GLN A 36 -0.12 -7.13 -4.44
C GLN A 36 1.10 -6.23 -4.21
N LEU A 37 1.33 -5.80 -2.96
CA LEU A 37 2.50 -5.00 -2.58
C LEU A 37 3.81 -5.75 -2.86
N GLN A 38 3.91 -7.03 -2.49
CA GLN A 38 5.08 -7.86 -2.80
C GLN A 38 5.32 -7.98 -4.30
N THR A 39 4.26 -8.18 -5.09
CA THR A 39 4.35 -8.26 -6.55
C THR A 39 4.83 -6.93 -7.14
N CYS A 40 4.25 -5.81 -6.69
CA CYS A 40 4.64 -4.47 -7.10
C CYS A 40 6.12 -4.21 -6.80
N ARG A 41 6.57 -4.48 -5.56
CA ARG A 41 7.97 -4.34 -5.16
C ARG A 41 8.89 -5.21 -6.00
N ALA A 42 8.56 -6.48 -6.21
CA ALA A 42 9.37 -7.39 -7.03
C ALA A 42 9.53 -6.86 -8.46
N ASN A 43 8.46 -6.36 -9.08
CA ASN A 43 8.52 -5.75 -10.41
C ASN A 43 9.43 -4.51 -10.42
N GLN A 44 9.31 -3.64 -9.41
CA GLN A 44 10.14 -2.44 -9.29
C GLN A 44 11.64 -2.76 -9.14
N TYR A 45 12.00 -3.80 -8.38
CA TYR A 45 13.38 -4.27 -8.27
C TYR A 45 13.90 -4.83 -9.60
N GLN A 46 13.10 -5.60 -10.33
CA GLN A 46 13.48 -6.11 -11.65
C GLN A 46 13.68 -4.99 -12.69
N GLU A 47 12.89 -3.92 -12.61
CA GLU A 47 13.09 -2.74 -13.46
C GLU A 47 14.41 -2.03 -13.13
N ILE A 48 14.75 -1.88 -11.85
CA ILE A 48 16.01 -1.27 -11.41
C ILE A 48 17.23 -2.07 -11.92
N GLU A 49 17.15 -3.40 -11.94
CA GLU A 49 18.23 -4.24 -12.46
C GLU A 49 18.41 -4.10 -13.98
N LYS A 50 17.32 -3.80 -14.72
CA LYS A 50 17.34 -3.67 -16.18
C LYS A 50 17.73 -2.27 -16.63
N ASP A 51 17.32 -1.25 -15.89
CA ASP A 51 17.55 0.14 -16.25
C ASP A 51 18.90 0.63 -15.72
N THR A 52 19.88 0.67 -16.62
CA THR A 52 21.24 1.15 -16.32
C THR A 52 21.44 2.62 -16.67
N ASP A 53 20.47 3.25 -17.35
CA ASP A 53 20.58 4.63 -17.83
C ASP A 53 19.83 5.59 -16.89
N PHE A 54 20.59 6.09 -15.91
CA PHE A 54 20.21 7.08 -14.90
C PHE A 54 19.94 8.49 -15.48
N LYS A 55 19.13 8.59 -16.55
CA LYS A 55 18.88 9.85 -17.26
C LYS A 55 17.40 10.18 -17.42
N ASN A 56 16.52 9.20 -17.30
CA ASN A 56 15.08 9.39 -17.43
C ASN A 56 14.44 9.33 -16.05
N TYR A 57 14.28 10.50 -15.42
CA TYR A 57 13.63 10.62 -14.12
C TYR A 57 12.28 11.33 -14.27
N ASP A 58 11.24 10.73 -13.69
CA ASP A 58 9.92 11.38 -13.60
C ASP A 58 9.92 12.56 -12.62
N LEU A 59 10.84 12.53 -11.64
CA LEU A 59 10.95 13.56 -10.61
C LEU A 59 12.17 14.47 -10.85
N PRO A 60 12.01 15.81 -10.78
CA PRO A 60 13.10 16.73 -11.06
C PRO A 60 14.16 16.72 -9.94
N LEU A 61 15.39 16.28 -10.27
CA LEU A 61 16.51 16.17 -9.32
C LEU A 61 16.81 17.48 -8.57
N ALA A 62 16.66 18.64 -9.24
CA ALA A 62 16.86 19.94 -8.62
C ALA A 62 15.86 20.22 -7.49
N ARG A 63 14.61 19.73 -7.62
CA ARG A 63 13.58 19.88 -6.58
C ARG A 63 13.87 18.95 -5.41
N ILE A 64 14.27 17.70 -5.68
CA ILE A 64 14.70 16.73 -4.66
C ILE A 64 15.84 17.33 -3.85
N LYS A 65 16.89 17.83 -4.51
CA LYS A 65 18.02 18.51 -3.86
C LYS A 65 17.58 19.71 -3.02
N LYS A 66 16.61 20.50 -3.49
CA LYS A 66 16.07 21.64 -2.73
C LYS A 66 15.33 21.21 -1.46
N ILE A 67 14.57 20.12 -1.51
CA ILE A 67 13.89 19.54 -0.33
C ILE A 67 14.93 19.02 0.67
N MET A 68 15.93 18.28 0.21
CA MET A 68 17.03 17.81 1.06
C MET A 68 17.80 18.96 1.73
N LYS A 69 17.93 20.11 1.05
CA LYS A 69 18.57 21.33 1.55
C LYS A 69 17.67 22.23 2.41
N ALA A 70 16.41 21.85 2.63
CA ALA A 70 15.53 22.57 3.54
C ALA A 70 15.96 22.38 5.00
N ASP A 71 16.70 21.30 5.29
CA ASP A 71 17.38 21.08 6.56
C ASP A 71 18.68 21.91 6.61
N GLU A 72 18.79 22.79 7.61
CA GLU A 72 19.90 23.74 7.78
C GLU A 72 21.24 23.04 8.05
N ASP A 73 21.22 21.82 8.60
CA ASP A 73 22.43 21.06 8.92
C ASP A 73 23.03 20.38 7.67
N VAL A 74 22.30 20.32 6.55
CA VAL A 74 22.76 19.68 5.33
C VAL A 74 23.63 20.63 4.49
N ARG A 75 24.95 20.52 4.63
CA ARG A 75 25.93 21.38 3.93
C ARG A 75 26.27 20.96 2.50
N MET A 76 26.42 19.67 2.22
CA MET A 76 26.72 19.16 0.88
C MET A 76 25.87 17.92 0.61
N ILE A 77 25.55 17.70 -0.66
CA ILE A 77 24.77 16.56 -1.13
C ILE A 77 25.51 15.97 -2.33
N SER A 78 25.84 14.68 -2.27
CA SER A 78 26.44 13.96 -3.39
C SER A 78 25.54 14.03 -4.63
N ALA A 79 26.12 14.05 -5.83
CA ALA A 79 25.35 14.02 -7.07
C ALA A 79 24.48 12.76 -7.21
N GLU A 80 24.92 11.64 -6.60
CA GLU A 80 24.20 10.36 -6.62
C GLU A 80 22.97 10.35 -5.71
N ALA A 81 22.95 11.17 -4.66
CA ALA A 81 21.86 11.10 -3.69
C ALA A 81 20.50 11.53 -4.29
N PRO A 82 20.37 12.68 -5.01
CA PRO A 82 19.12 13.03 -5.68
C PRO A 82 18.65 11.98 -6.71
N VAL A 83 19.60 11.31 -7.37
CA VAL A 83 19.33 10.24 -8.33
C VAL A 83 18.66 9.06 -7.64
N ILE A 84 19.24 8.57 -6.53
CA ILE A 84 18.68 7.47 -5.75
C ILE A 84 17.32 7.85 -5.18
N PHE A 85 17.18 9.08 -4.65
CA PHE A 85 15.90 9.57 -4.12
C PHE A 85 14.82 9.67 -5.19
N SER A 86 15.16 9.99 -6.43
CA SER A 86 14.17 10.01 -7.52
C SER A 86 13.48 8.65 -7.67
N ARG A 87 14.26 7.56 -7.70
CA ARG A 87 13.71 6.20 -7.81
C ARG A 87 13.02 5.76 -6.53
N ALA A 88 13.61 6.07 -5.37
CA ALA A 88 13.00 5.73 -4.09
C ALA A 88 11.63 6.40 -3.89
N TYR A 89 11.49 7.66 -4.30
CA TYR A 89 10.22 8.38 -4.22
C TYR A 89 9.18 7.86 -5.20
N GLU A 90 9.58 7.44 -6.40
CA GLU A 90 8.67 6.77 -7.34
C GLU A 90 8.09 5.49 -6.71
N MET A 91 8.96 4.62 -6.18
CA MET A 91 8.54 3.40 -5.49
C MET A 91 7.65 3.71 -4.27
N PHE A 92 8.03 4.71 -3.48
CA PHE A 92 7.26 5.15 -2.31
C PHE A 92 5.86 5.64 -2.70
N ILE A 93 5.73 6.46 -3.75
CA ILE A 93 4.44 6.97 -4.21
C ILE A 93 3.56 5.82 -4.70
N LEU A 94 4.11 4.88 -5.47
CA LEU A 94 3.37 3.72 -5.96
C LEU A 94 2.84 2.85 -4.82
N GLU A 95 3.72 2.51 -3.87
CA GLU A 95 3.37 1.67 -2.72
C GLU A 95 2.32 2.34 -1.84
N LEU A 96 2.53 3.61 -1.49
CA LEU A 96 1.59 4.38 -0.67
C LEU A 96 0.24 4.52 -1.36
N THR A 97 0.22 4.76 -2.68
CA THR A 97 -1.02 4.87 -3.45
C THR A 97 -1.78 3.54 -3.46
N LEU A 98 -1.09 2.42 -3.67
CA LEU A 98 -1.71 1.09 -3.65
C LEU A 98 -2.29 0.74 -2.27
N SER A 99 -1.53 0.99 -1.20
CA SER A 99 -1.99 0.76 0.17
C SER A 99 -3.21 1.63 0.52
N SER A 100 -3.17 2.91 0.17
CA SER A 100 -4.27 3.85 0.42
C SER A 100 -5.50 3.51 -0.43
N TRP A 101 -5.31 3.01 -1.65
CA TRP A 101 -6.40 2.63 -2.55
C TRP A 101 -7.22 1.47 -1.97
N ASN A 102 -6.59 0.49 -1.32
CA ASN A 102 -7.32 -0.59 -0.66
C ASN A 102 -8.35 -0.06 0.35
N HIS A 103 -7.99 0.95 1.15
CA HIS A 103 -8.95 1.58 2.08
C HIS A 103 -10.08 2.33 1.35
N THR A 104 -9.77 2.90 0.19
CA THR A 104 -10.79 3.55 -0.66
C THR A 104 -11.82 2.52 -1.16
N GLU A 105 -11.36 1.36 -1.60
CA GLU A 105 -12.19 0.25 -2.09
C GLU A 105 -13.02 -0.40 -0.98
N GLU A 106 -12.44 -0.60 0.22
CA GLU A 106 -13.16 -1.10 1.41
C GLU A 106 -14.35 -0.20 1.76
N ASN A 107 -14.16 1.13 1.63
CA ASN A 107 -15.20 2.12 1.84
C ASN A 107 -16.13 2.30 0.63
N LYS A 108 -15.99 1.47 -0.42
CA LYS A 108 -16.78 1.51 -1.66
C LYS A 108 -16.72 2.87 -2.37
N ARG A 109 -15.61 3.58 -2.21
CA ARG A 109 -15.35 4.86 -2.88
C ARG A 109 -14.50 4.62 -4.13
N ILE A 110 -14.56 5.57 -5.05
CA ILE A 110 -13.73 5.60 -6.27
C ILE A 110 -12.82 6.83 -6.32
N THR A 111 -12.82 7.63 -5.24
CA THR A 111 -12.01 8.82 -5.10
C THR A 111 -11.14 8.65 -3.86
N LEU A 112 -9.82 8.68 -4.08
CA LEU A 112 -8.81 8.61 -3.04
C LEU A 112 -8.82 9.92 -2.22
N GLY A 113 -8.99 9.80 -0.90
CA GLY A 113 -9.06 10.92 0.03
C GLY A 113 -7.89 10.95 1.02
N LYS A 114 -7.77 12.03 1.78
CA LYS A 114 -6.71 12.18 2.80
C LYS A 114 -6.77 11.13 3.91
N ASN A 115 -7.98 10.71 4.30
CA ASN A 115 -8.15 9.68 5.32
C ASN A 115 -7.64 8.31 4.83
N ASP A 116 -7.75 8.03 3.53
CA ASP A 116 -7.18 6.82 2.93
C ASP A 116 -5.67 6.81 2.98
N ILE A 117 -5.05 7.97 2.71
CA ILE A 117 -3.59 8.13 2.81
C ILE A 117 -3.13 7.91 4.25
N ALA A 118 -3.86 8.45 5.23
CA ALA A 118 -3.55 8.22 6.64
C ALA A 118 -3.67 6.74 7.03
N ALA A 119 -4.69 6.04 6.54
CA ALA A 119 -4.83 4.59 6.72
C ALA A 119 -3.67 3.85 6.05
N GLY A 120 -3.32 4.20 4.81
CA GLY A 120 -2.20 3.62 4.05
C GLY A 120 -0.85 3.76 4.75
N CYS A 121 -0.56 4.91 5.35
CA CYS A 121 0.66 5.14 6.13
C CYS A 121 0.73 4.26 7.39
N SER A 122 -0.40 3.77 7.90
CA SER A 122 -0.46 2.95 9.11
C SER A 122 -0.17 1.46 8.85
N TYR A 123 -0.05 1.05 7.57
CA TYR A 123 0.27 -0.32 7.18
C TYR A 123 1.78 -0.62 7.14
N GLN A 124 2.63 0.28 7.65
CA GLN A 124 4.08 0.11 7.78
C GLN A 124 4.53 -0.20 9.20
#